data_AF-A0A7Z7NBQ0-F1
#
_entry.id   AF-A0A7Z7NBQ0-F1
#
_cell.length_a   1.000
_cell.length_b   1.000
_cell.length_c   1.000
_cell.angle_alpha   90.00
_cell.angle_beta   90.00
_cell.angle_gamma   90.00
#
_symmetry.space_group_name_H-M   'P 1'
#
loop_
_entity.id
_entity.type
_entity.pdbx_description
1 polymer ?
#
loop_
_entity_poly.entity_id
_entity_poly.type
_entity_poly.pdbx_seq_one_letter_code
_entity_poly.pdbx_strand_id
1 'polypeptide(L)'
;MTNTNPYADWELEIEHHRGQLISSLNTAMTALAQARTAITALTSNQVYDVEFAEGVAGGDVAAFVADSLRFTRAAYAITHETTECT
;
A
#
# COMPACT_ATOMS: atom_id res chain seq x y z
N MET A 1 -30.89 -6.60 33.25
CA MET A 1 -30.72 -5.86 31.98
C MET A 1 -29.27 -5.38 31.95
N THR A 2 -28.41 -6.06 31.21
CA THR A 2 -27.04 -5.61 30.99
C THR A 2 -27.12 -4.34 30.14
N ASN A 3 -26.76 -3.22 30.75
CA ASN A 3 -26.63 -1.94 30.06
C ASN A 3 -25.35 -2.01 29.20
N THR A 4 -25.43 -2.71 28.06
CA THR A 4 -24.35 -2.71 27.08
C THR A 4 -24.28 -1.29 26.54
N ASN A 5 -23.22 -0.57 26.87
CA ASN A 5 -22.99 0.77 26.37
C ASN A 5 -22.77 0.66 24.84
N PRO A 6 -23.73 1.08 23.99
CA PRO A 6 -23.61 0.90 22.53
C PRO A 6 -22.43 1.69 21.96
N TYR A 7 -21.98 2.74 22.66
CA TYR A 7 -20.80 3.50 22.26
C TYR A 7 -19.50 2.69 22.38
N ALA A 8 -19.40 1.75 23.33
CA ALA A 8 -18.22 0.89 23.48
C ALA A 8 -18.08 -0.12 22.34
N ASP A 9 -19.20 -0.65 21.84
CA ASP A 9 -19.21 -1.55 20.68
C ASP A 9 -18.79 -0.80 19.40
N TRP A 10 -19.24 0.45 19.23
CA TRP A 10 -18.83 1.31 18.11
C TRP A 10 -17.35 1.71 18.16
N GLU A 11 -16.82 2.03 19.33
CA GLU A 11 -15.38 2.32 19.51
C GLU A 11 -14.51 1.12 19.13
N LEU A 12 -14.91 -0.09 19.52
CA LEU A 12 -14.23 -1.33 19.12
C LEU A 12 -14.28 -1.58 17.61
N GLU A 13 -15.42 -1.31 16.97
CA GLU A 13 -15.58 -1.46 15.52
C GLU A 13 -14.73 -0.43 14.75
N ILE A 14 -14.66 0.81 15.23
CA ILE A 14 -13.78 1.85 14.67
C ILE A 14 -12.31 1.41 14.76
N GLU A 15 -11.86 0.97 15.93
CA GLU A 15 -10.47 0.53 16.11
C GLU A 15 -10.14 -0.69 15.25
N HIS A 16 -11.08 -1.63 15.15
CA HIS A 16 -10.95 -2.78 14.26
C HIS A 16 -10.70 -2.36 12.81
N HIS A 17 -11.51 -1.44 12.28
CA HIS A 17 -11.37 -0.97 10.91
C HIS A 17 -10.11 -0.12 10.68
N ARG A 18 -9.67 0.66 11.68
CA ARG A 18 -8.39 1.38 11.62
C ARG A 18 -7.21 0.42 11.50
N GLY A 19 -7.18 -0.63 12.33
CA GLY A 19 -6.16 -1.68 12.26
C GLY A 19 -6.17 -2.40 10.90
N GLN A 20 -7.36 -2.73 10.37
CA GLN A 20 -7.50 -3.32 9.05
C GLN A 20 -6.96 -2.43 7.93
N LEU A 21 -7.23 -1.12 7.99
CA LEU A 21 -6.74 -0.16 7.00
C LEU A 21 -5.21 -0.07 7.02
N ILE A 22 -4.60 0.08 8.20
CA ILE A 22 -3.14 0.13 8.38
C ILE A 22 -2.49 -1.14 7.84
N SER A 23 -3.04 -2.31 8.20
CA SER A 23 -2.56 -3.60 7.71
C SER A 23 -2.63 -3.70 6.18
N SER A 24 -3.77 -3.31 5.60
CA SER A 24 -3.98 -3.36 4.15
C SER A 24 -3.02 -2.44 3.39
N LEU A 25 -2.77 -1.23 3.90
CA LEU A 25 -1.79 -0.30 3.33
C LEU A 25 -0.37 -0.85 3.40
N ASN A 26 0.01 -1.51 4.50
CA ASN A 26 1.30 -2.20 4.64
C ASN A 26 1.45 -3.35 3.64
N THR A 27 0.41 -4.17 3.46
CA THR A 27 0.40 -5.24 2.45
C THR A 27 0.57 -4.67 1.05
N ALA A 28 -0.14 -3.58 0.71
CA ALA A 28 -0.02 -2.92 -0.58
C ALA A 28 1.39 -2.38 -0.83
N MET A 29 2.02 -1.72 0.16
CA MET A 29 3.41 -1.26 0.03
C MET A 29 4.39 -2.40 -0.25
N THR A 30 4.20 -3.54 0.44
CA THR A 30 5.06 -4.72 0.25
C THR A 30 4.91 -5.29 -1.16
N ALA A 31 3.68 -5.46 -1.65
CA ALA A 31 3.41 -5.94 -3.00
C ALA A 31 3.98 -4.99 -4.07
N LEU A 32 3.82 -3.67 -3.90
CA LEU A 32 4.37 -2.67 -4.82
C LEU A 32 5.91 -2.65 -4.82
N ALA A 33 6.54 -2.83 -3.66
CA ALA A 33 7.99 -2.95 -3.57
C ALA A 33 8.50 -4.21 -4.30
N GLN A 34 7.80 -5.34 -4.18
CA GLN A 34 8.12 -6.57 -4.91
C GLN A 34 7.93 -6.40 -6.42
N ALA A 35 6.83 -5.77 -6.86
CA ALA A 35 6.60 -5.46 -8.27
C ALA A 35 7.72 -4.58 -8.85
N ARG A 36 8.16 -3.56 -8.10
CA ARG A 36 9.30 -2.71 -8.50
C ARG A 36 10.58 -3.53 -8.65
N THR A 37 10.87 -4.46 -7.75
CA THR A 37 12.03 -5.36 -7.85
C THR A 37 11.95 -6.24 -9.09
N ALA A 38 10.77 -6.78 -9.42
CA ALA A 38 10.57 -7.57 -10.63
C ALA A 38 10.81 -6.74 -11.90
N ILE A 39 10.31 -5.49 -11.95
CA ILE A 39 10.58 -4.56 -13.06
C ILE A 39 12.09 -4.32 -13.19
N THR A 40 12.79 -4.02 -12.10
CA THR A 40 14.26 -3.85 -12.12
C THR A 40 14.98 -5.09 -12.66
N ALA A 41 14.50 -6.30 -12.33
CA ALA A 41 15.09 -7.53 -12.85
C ALA A 41 14.85 -7.67 -14.36
N LEU A 42 13.62 -7.40 -14.83
CA LEU A 42 13.25 -7.43 -16.25
C LEU A 42 14.06 -6.43 -17.07
N THR A 43 14.28 -5.22 -16.54
CA THR A 43 15.05 -4.16 -17.21
C THR A 43 16.56 -4.24 -16.96
N SER A 44 17.05 -5.30 -16.31
CA SER A 44 18.48 -5.46 -16.04
C SER A 44 19.23 -5.94 -17.29
N ASN A 45 20.53 -5.66 -17.37
CA ASN A 45 21.39 -6.17 -18.45
C ASN A 45 21.55 -7.71 -18.47
N GLN A 46 21.07 -8.41 -17.43
CA GLN A 46 21.14 -9.88 -17.37
C GLN A 46 19.93 -10.55 -18.02
N VAL A 47 18.71 -10.05 -17.76
CA VAL A 47 17.47 -10.61 -18.33
C VAL A 47 17.04 -9.84 -19.57
N TYR A 48 17.03 -8.51 -19.48
CA TYR A 48 16.76 -7.57 -20.56
C TYR A 48 15.53 -7.90 -21.41
N ASP A 49 14.35 -7.83 -20.80
CA ASP A 49 13.07 -7.90 -21.49
C ASP A 49 12.83 -6.58 -22.24
N VAL A 50 12.78 -6.63 -23.58
CA VAL A 50 12.75 -5.43 -24.46
C VAL A 50 11.45 -4.66 -24.31
N GLU A 51 10.32 -5.36 -24.14
CA GLU A 51 9.01 -4.77 -23.94
C GLU A 51 8.94 -3.95 -22.65
N PHE A 52 9.58 -4.43 -21.59
CA PHE A 52 9.70 -3.68 -20.33
C PHE A 52 10.82 -2.63 -20.33
N ALA A 53 11.95 -2.89 -21.00
CA ALA A 53 13.13 -2.02 -20.97
C ALA A 53 13.03 -0.82 -21.93
N GLU A 54 12.44 -1.01 -23.11
CA GLU A 54 12.36 0.00 -24.17
C GLU A 54 10.93 0.36 -24.56
N GLY A 55 9.96 -0.50 -24.26
CA GLY A 55 8.56 -0.27 -24.58
C GLY A 55 7.93 0.84 -23.72
N VAL A 56 7.14 1.70 -24.37
CA VAL A 56 6.36 2.76 -23.69
C VAL A 56 5.50 2.18 -22.58
N ALA A 57 4.80 1.06 -22.84
CA ALA A 57 3.97 0.38 -21.85
C ALA A 57 4.77 -0.13 -20.65
N GLY A 58 6.00 -0.61 -20.86
CA GLY A 58 6.92 -1.00 -19.79
C GLY A 58 7.29 0.18 -18.89
N GLY A 59 7.61 1.31 -19.51
CA GLY A 59 7.83 2.58 -18.82
C GLY A 59 6.61 3.05 -18.03
N ASP A 60 5.41 2.96 -18.60
CA ASP A 60 4.16 3.34 -17.94
C ASP A 60 3.88 2.47 -16.72
N VAL A 61 4.09 1.15 -16.81
CA VAL A 61 3.96 0.23 -15.67
C VAL A 61 4.97 0.57 -14.57
N ALA A 62 6.24 0.85 -14.93
CA ALA A 62 7.27 1.23 -13.98
C ALA A 62 6.92 2.54 -13.24
N ALA A 63 6.46 3.55 -13.98
CA ALA A 63 6.01 4.82 -13.41
C ALA A 63 4.81 4.62 -12.48
N PHE A 64 3.80 3.87 -12.93
CA PHE A 64 2.61 3.56 -12.14
C PHE A 64 2.96 2.88 -10.80
N VAL A 65 3.84 1.87 -10.82
CA VAL A 65 4.26 1.17 -9.59
C VAL A 65 5.03 2.10 -8.66
N ALA A 66 5.91 2.95 -9.19
CA ALA A 66 6.67 3.91 -8.40
C ALA A 66 5.77 4.96 -7.73
N ASP A 67 4.83 5.53 -8.48
CA ASP A 67 3.88 6.52 -7.97
C ASP A 67 2.90 5.88 -6.97
N SER A 68 2.38 4.69 -7.28
CA SER A 68 1.53 3.94 -6.34
C SER A 68 2.25 3.68 -5.03
N LEU A 69 3.53 3.29 -5.05
CA LEU A 69 4.30 3.10 -3.82
C LEU A 69 4.46 4.39 -3.03
N ARG A 70 4.68 5.52 -3.71
CA ARG A 70 4.76 6.85 -3.09
C ARG A 70 3.44 7.25 -2.43
N PHE A 71 2.33 7.11 -3.15
CA PHE A 71 1.01 7.47 -2.64
C PHE A 71 0.55 6.55 -1.50
N THR A 72 0.81 5.25 -1.59
CA THR A 72 0.50 4.32 -0.49
C THR A 72 1.30 4.63 0.77
N ARG A 73 2.58 5.02 0.66
CA ARG A 73 3.39 5.48 1.80
C ARG A 73 2.81 6.74 2.45
N ALA A 74 2.37 7.70 1.64
CA ALA A 74 1.72 8.91 2.14
C ALA A 74 0.41 8.58 2.86
N ALA A 75 -0.44 7.76 2.26
CA ALA A 75 -1.70 7.31 2.86
C ALA A 75 -1.47 6.56 4.18
N TYR A 76 -0.45 5.69 4.23
CA TYR A 76 -0.06 4.97 5.45
C TYR A 76 0.33 5.95 6.56
N ALA A 77 1.24 6.90 6.28
CA ALA A 77 1.70 7.86 7.26
C ALA A 77 0.56 8.72 7.83
N ILE A 78 -0.30 9.24 6.95
CA ILE A 78 -1.47 10.05 7.35
C ILE A 78 -2.45 9.21 8.18
N THR A 79 -2.70 7.96 7.80
CA THR A 79 -3.61 7.05 8.54
C THR A 79 -3.07 6.76 9.94
N HIS A 80 -1.75 6.51 10.05
CA HIS A 80 -1.09 6.26 11.32
C HIS A 80 -1.22 7.48 12.25
N GLU A 81 -0.89 8.68 11.74
CA GLU A 81 -1.03 9.94 12.48
C GLU A 81 -2.48 10.19 12.92
N THR A 82 -3.45 9.96 12.03
CA THR A 82 -4.88 10.13 12.33
C THR A 82 -5.39 9.14 13.37
N THR A 83 -4.79 7.95 13.46
CA THR A 83 -5.18 6.90 14.41
C THR A 83 -4.56 7.12 15.78
N GLU A 84 -3.34 7.65 15.85
CA GLU A 84 -2.61 7.89 17.11
C GLU A 84 -2.97 9.22 17.80
N CYS A 85 -3.51 10.20 17.08
CA CYS A 85 -3.90 11.51 17.64
C CYS A 85 -5.37 11.61 18.13
N THR A 86 -6.13 10.52 18.11
CA THR A 86 -7.48 10.43 18.74
C THR A 86 -7.43 9.61 20.00
#